data_AF-A0A960IY87-F1
#
_entry.id   AF-A0A960IY87-F1
#
_cell.length_a   1.000
_cell.length_b   1.000
_cell.length_c   1.000
_cell.angle_alpha   90.00
_cell.angle_beta   90.00
_cell.angle_gamma   90.00
#
_symmetry.space_group_name_H-M   'P 1'
#
loop_
_entity.id
_entity.type
_entity.pdbx_description
1 polymer ?
#
loop_
_entity_poly.entity_id
_entity_poly.type
_entity_poly.pdbx_seq_one_letter_code
_entity_poly.pdbx_strand_id
1 'polypeptide(L)'
;MSVTDRNDAEVGATDEESETPPDIEAISHVSDWKYIQIAIILAVITAAEVATYYIDTGPLEVPLLIAMMIAKFVLVIMWFMHLKFDSPLFTRTFVAGLAMAVVVYIAVLSMFEFWA
;
A
#
# COMPACT_ATOMS: atom_id res chain seq x y z
N MET A 1 -25.28 -37.22 63.14
CA MET A 1 -24.60 -36.33 62.17
C MET A 1 -25.16 -36.65 60.79
N SER A 2 -26.37 -36.18 60.49
CA SER A 2 -27.08 -36.44 59.22
C SER A 2 -27.05 -35.19 58.36
N VAL A 3 -26.26 -35.25 57.28
CA VAL A 3 -26.41 -34.76 55.89
C VAL A 3 -27.27 -33.51 55.55
N THR A 4 -27.87 -32.78 56.49
CA THR A 4 -28.80 -31.66 56.22
C THR A 4 -28.27 -30.29 56.63
N ASP A 5 -26.97 -30.16 56.94
CA ASP A 5 -26.32 -28.89 57.34
C ASP A 5 -25.18 -28.50 56.37
N ARG A 6 -25.27 -28.93 55.10
CA ARG A 6 -24.24 -28.66 54.08
C ARG A 6 -24.75 -27.96 52.84
N ASN A 7 -26.01 -27.53 52.83
CA ASN A 7 -26.67 -27.03 51.61
C ASN A 7 -27.16 -25.57 51.69
N ASP A 8 -26.87 -24.87 52.78
CA ASP A 8 -27.49 -23.56 53.08
C ASP A 8 -26.49 -22.39 53.04
N ALA A 9 -25.23 -22.64 52.65
CA ALA A 9 -24.16 -21.64 52.62
C ALA A 9 -23.62 -21.30 51.21
N GLU A 10 -24.16 -21.90 50.14
CA GLU A 10 -23.80 -21.58 48.74
C GLU A 10 -24.98 -21.02 47.92
N VAL A 11 -26.04 -20.57 48.59
CA VAL A 11 -27.16 -19.88 47.94
C VAL A 11 -27.14 -18.42 48.38
N GLY A 12 -26.35 -17.61 47.68
CA GLY A 12 -26.49 -16.16 47.74
C GLY A 12 -25.22 -15.37 47.97
N ALA A 13 -24.35 -15.33 46.97
CA ALA A 13 -23.58 -14.12 46.67
C ALA A 13 -23.19 -14.19 45.20
N THR A 14 -23.92 -13.42 44.40
CA THR A 14 -23.40 -12.66 43.27
C THR A 14 -22.22 -13.28 42.55
N ASP A 15 -22.48 -13.91 41.41
CA ASP A 15 -21.74 -13.64 40.19
C ASP A 15 -22.71 -14.01 39.07
N GLU A 16 -23.64 -13.08 38.81
CA GLU A 16 -24.02 -12.86 37.42
C GLU A 16 -22.70 -12.56 36.72
N GLU A 17 -22.08 -13.60 36.19
CA GLU A 17 -21.05 -13.46 35.18
C GLU A 17 -21.79 -12.84 34.00
N SER A 18 -21.87 -11.51 34.06
CA SER A 18 -21.90 -10.64 32.92
C SER A 18 -20.85 -11.22 31.99
N GLU A 19 -21.29 -12.07 31.06
CA GLU A 19 -20.68 -12.21 29.75
C GLU A 19 -20.75 -10.82 29.14
N THR A 20 -19.88 -9.96 29.66
CA THR A 20 -19.46 -8.72 29.05
C THR A 20 -19.05 -9.20 27.67
N PRO A 21 -19.75 -8.77 26.60
CA PRO A 21 -19.42 -9.17 25.26
C PRO A 21 -17.90 -9.04 25.13
N PRO A 22 -17.21 -10.07 24.62
CA PRO A 22 -15.75 -10.13 24.66
C PRO A 22 -15.26 -8.77 24.27
N ASP A 23 -14.52 -8.16 25.19
CA ASP A 23 -14.01 -6.81 25.07
C ASP A 23 -13.63 -6.62 23.62
N ILE A 24 -14.26 -5.67 22.93
CA ILE A 24 -13.83 -5.23 21.60
C ILE A 24 -12.47 -4.58 21.87
N GLU A 25 -11.48 -5.44 22.06
CA GLU A 25 -10.11 -5.19 22.40
C GLU A 25 -9.58 -4.49 21.16
N ALA A 26 -9.58 -3.15 21.28
CA ALA A 26 -9.03 -2.17 20.37
C ALA A 26 -8.58 -2.78 19.03
N ILE A 27 -9.45 -2.75 18.01
CA ILE A 27 -9.04 -2.94 16.62
C ILE A 27 -7.91 -1.95 16.39
N SER A 28 -6.67 -2.45 16.48
CA SER A 28 -5.46 -1.67 16.41
C SER A 28 -5.31 -1.22 14.97
N HIS A 29 -5.92 -0.07 14.64
CA HIS A 29 -5.86 0.61 13.35
C HIS A 29 -4.46 1.19 13.06
N VAL A 30 -3.40 0.38 13.18
CA VAL A 30 -2.00 0.87 13.17
C VAL A 30 -1.20 0.39 11.95
N SER A 31 -1.82 -0.28 10.95
CA SER A 31 -1.05 -0.78 9.79
C SER A 31 -1.00 0.16 8.56
N ASP A 32 -1.91 1.13 8.44
CA ASP A 32 -2.13 1.81 7.15
C ASP A 32 -1.47 3.19 7.01
N TRP A 33 -0.97 3.75 8.12
CA TRP A 33 -0.47 5.13 8.16
C TRP A 33 0.69 5.40 7.17
N LYS A 34 1.53 4.38 6.94
CA LYS A 34 2.65 4.49 6.01
C LYS A 34 2.15 4.66 4.56
N TYR A 35 1.15 3.87 4.16
CA TYR A 35 0.56 3.95 2.82
C TYR A 35 -0.14 5.28 2.58
N ILE A 36 -0.83 5.83 3.58
CA ILE A 36 -1.43 7.16 3.51
C ILE A 36 -0.36 8.23 3.27
N GLN A 37 0.76 8.17 3.99
CA GLN A 37 1.85 9.13 3.82
C GLN A 37 2.42 9.11 2.39
N ILE A 38 2.54 7.91 1.81
CA ILE A 38 3.03 7.68 0.45
C ILE A 38 2.00 8.14 -0.59
N ALA A 39 0.71 7.92 -0.34
CA ALA A 39 -0.39 8.46 -1.16
C ALA A 39 -0.31 9.98 -1.26
N ILE A 40 -0.08 10.65 -0.12
CA ILE A 40 0.05 12.11 -0.05
C ILE A 40 1.27 12.57 -0.86
N ILE A 41 2.42 11.89 -0.73
CA ILE A 41 3.63 12.22 -1.51
C ILE A 41 3.33 12.10 -3.01
N LEU A 42 2.70 11.01 -3.46
CA LEU A 42 2.30 10.85 -4.87
C LEU A 42 1.33 11.93 -5.35
N ALA A 43 0.37 12.29 -4.49
CA ALA A 43 -0.58 13.36 -4.78
C ALA A 43 0.14 14.70 -4.97
N VAL A 44 1.13 15.00 -4.12
CA VAL A 44 1.96 16.22 -4.25
C VAL A 44 2.78 16.20 -5.53
N ILE A 45 3.43 15.09 -5.88
CA ILE A 45 4.18 14.99 -7.15
C ILE A 45 3.22 15.14 -8.34
N THR A 46 1.97 14.69 -8.22
CA THR A 46 0.94 14.85 -9.26
C THR A 46 0.39 16.27 -9.37
N ALA A 47 0.17 16.93 -8.24
CA ALA A 47 -0.16 18.35 -8.24
C ALA A 47 0.98 19.19 -8.83
N ALA A 48 2.24 18.84 -8.53
CA ALA A 48 3.42 19.50 -9.10
C ALA A 48 3.51 19.30 -10.62
N GLU A 49 3.28 18.09 -11.13
CA GLU A 49 3.18 17.82 -12.57
C GLU A 49 2.08 18.67 -13.23
N VAL A 50 0.88 18.66 -12.66
CA VAL A 50 -0.22 19.48 -13.18
C VAL A 50 0.14 20.97 -13.15
N ALA A 51 0.80 21.45 -12.10
CA ALA A 51 1.26 22.83 -11.97
C ALA A 51 2.29 23.22 -13.03
N THR A 52 3.16 22.29 -13.47
CA THR A 52 4.13 22.57 -14.55
C THR A 52 3.46 22.85 -15.90
N TYR A 53 2.21 22.43 -16.13
CA TYR A 53 1.46 22.85 -17.34
C TYR A 53 1.01 24.31 -17.29
N TYR A 54 0.91 24.91 -16.10
CA TYR A 54 0.48 26.30 -15.93
C TYR A 54 1.65 27.29 -15.87
N ILE A 55 2.87 26.79 -15.66
CA ILE A 55 4.08 27.61 -15.52
C ILE A 55 5.03 27.24 -16.65
N ASP A 56 5.36 28.22 -17.49
CA ASP A 56 6.27 28.02 -18.61
C ASP A 56 7.69 27.76 -18.08
N THR A 57 8.07 26.48 -17.99
CA THR A 57 9.36 26.03 -17.44
C THR A 57 10.45 25.93 -18.51
N GLY A 58 10.15 26.39 -19.73
CA GLY A 58 11.08 26.43 -20.85
C GLY A 58 11.56 25.04 -21.25
N PRO A 59 12.76 24.90 -21.85
CA PRO A 59 13.25 23.64 -22.40
C PRO A 59 13.42 22.49 -21.39
N LEU A 60 13.36 22.79 -20.09
CA LEU A 60 13.49 21.83 -19.01
C LEU A 60 12.17 21.13 -18.65
N GLU A 61 11.04 21.57 -19.22
CA GLU A 61 9.72 20.98 -18.95
C GLU A 61 9.69 19.47 -19.28
N VAL A 62 10.19 19.07 -20.45
CA VAL A 62 10.17 17.69 -20.93
C VAL A 62 10.99 16.75 -20.05
N PRO A 63 12.29 17.03 -19.76
CA PRO A 63 13.06 16.16 -18.89
C PRO A 63 12.53 16.14 -17.45
N LEU A 64 11.98 17.26 -16.94
CA LEU A 64 11.37 17.32 -15.61
C LEU A 64 10.12 16.42 -15.51
N LEU A 65 9.25 16.48 -16.52
CA LEU A 65 8.04 15.65 -16.59
C LEU A 65 8.39 14.16 -16.65
N ILE A 66 9.35 13.77 -17.50
CA ILE A 66 9.83 12.37 -17.57
C ILE A 66 10.39 11.91 -16.22
N ALA A 67 11.19 12.75 -15.55
CA ALA A 67 11.74 12.41 -14.23
C ALA A 67 10.63 12.19 -13.19
N MET A 68 9.60 13.05 -13.16
CA MET A 68 8.45 12.89 -12.26
C MET A 68 7.62 11.64 -12.59
N MET A 69 7.42 11.31 -13.87
CA MET A 69 6.72 10.08 -14.27
C MET A 69 7.43 8.84 -13.75
N ILE A 70 8.75 8.75 -13.94
CA ILE A 70 9.56 7.62 -13.45
C ILE A 70 9.49 7.55 -11.91
N ALA A 71 9.64 8.69 -11.23
CA ALA A 71 9.58 8.74 -9.77
C ALA A 71 8.26 8.19 -9.23
N LYS A 72 7.12 8.62 -9.79
CA LYS A 72 5.80 8.11 -9.40
C LYS A 72 5.67 6.62 -9.67
N PHE A 73 6.09 6.17 -10.86
CA PHE A 73 6.02 4.76 -11.24
C PHE A 73 6.74 3.87 -10.23
N VAL A 74 7.99 4.20 -9.89
CA VAL A 74 8.78 3.43 -8.91
C VAL A 74 8.14 3.44 -7.53
N LEU A 75 7.62 4.58 -7.09
CA LEU A 75 7.00 4.74 -5.78
C LEU A 75 5.70 3.91 -5.67
N VAL A 76 4.87 3.89 -6.73
CA VAL A 76 3.69 3.03 -6.83
C VAL A 76 4.06 1.55 -6.78
N ILE A 77 5.08 1.13 -7.53
CA ILE A 77 5.53 -0.27 -7.60
C ILE A 77 6.06 -0.76 -6.25
N MET A 78 6.89 0.05 -5.59
CA MET A 78 7.49 -0.33 -4.30
C MET A 78 6.44 -0.40 -3.19
N TRP A 79 5.51 0.55 -3.14
CA TRP A 79 4.63 0.72 -1.99
C TRP A 79 3.18 0.32 -2.25
N PHE A 80 2.55 0.76 -3.35
CA PHE A 80 1.14 0.45 -3.65
C PHE A 80 0.93 -0.93 -4.27
N MET A 81 1.91 -1.48 -5.00
CA MET A 81 1.87 -2.87 -5.47
C MET A 81 2.41 -3.87 -4.43
N HIS A 82 2.74 -3.42 -3.22
CA HIS A 82 3.27 -4.25 -2.12
C HIS A 82 4.56 -5.04 -2.42
N LEU A 83 5.26 -4.81 -3.52
CA LEU A 83 6.48 -5.55 -3.89
C LEU A 83 7.61 -5.47 -2.86
N LYS A 84 7.62 -4.42 -2.02
CA LYS A 84 8.56 -4.29 -0.89
C LYS A 84 8.22 -5.21 0.29
N PHE A 85 6.93 -5.54 0.47
CA PHE A 85 6.40 -6.29 1.61
C PHE A 85 6.00 -7.73 1.25
N ASP A 86 5.90 -8.05 -0.04
CA ASP A 86 5.56 -9.37 -0.55
C ASP A 86 6.82 -10.18 -0.94
N SER A 87 6.61 -11.46 -1.26
CA SER A 87 7.63 -12.39 -1.71
C SER A 87 8.34 -11.90 -2.98
N PRO A 88 9.66 -12.16 -3.13
CA PRO A 88 10.45 -11.69 -4.27
C PRO A 88 9.98 -12.25 -5.63
N LEU A 89 9.05 -13.22 -5.62
CA LEU A 89 8.43 -13.78 -6.82
C LEU A 89 7.58 -12.73 -7.56
N PHE A 90 6.82 -11.91 -6.84
CA PHE A 90 6.02 -10.85 -7.47
C PHE A 90 6.92 -9.77 -8.09
N THR A 91 7.99 -9.38 -7.39
CA THR A 91 8.96 -8.40 -7.90
C THR A 91 9.64 -8.93 -9.16
N ARG A 92 10.04 -10.21 -9.18
CA ARG A 92 10.70 -10.80 -10.35
C ARG A 92 9.77 -10.92 -11.55
N THR A 93 8.50 -11.27 -11.33
CA THR A 93 7.51 -11.37 -12.41
C THR A 93 7.18 -9.99 -12.99
N PHE A 94 7.04 -8.98 -12.14
CA PHE A 94 6.83 -7.59 -12.57
C PHE A 94 8.03 -7.07 -13.38
N VAL A 95 9.25 -7.26 -12.88
CA VAL A 95 10.48 -6.83 -13.59
C VAL A 95 10.66 -7.60 -14.89
N ALA A 96 10.32 -8.89 -14.94
CA ALA A 96 10.33 -9.66 -16.19
C ALA A 96 9.34 -9.09 -17.22
N GLY A 97 8.13 -8.71 -16.78
CA GLY A 97 7.14 -8.03 -17.63
C GLY A 97 7.62 -6.66 -18.12
N LEU A 98 8.24 -5.86 -17.25
CA LEU A 98 8.83 -4.57 -17.61
C LEU A 98 9.97 -4.73 -18.63
N ALA A 99 10.86 -5.69 -18.42
CA ALA A 99 11.94 -6.00 -19.36
C ALA A 99 11.38 -6.47 -20.71
N MET A 100 10.37 -7.34 -20.70
CA MET A 100 9.67 -7.80 -21.90
C MET A 100 9.05 -6.62 -22.66
N ALA A 101 8.39 -5.69 -21.95
CA ALA A 101 7.80 -4.49 -22.55
C ALA A 101 8.84 -3.61 -23.24
N VAL A 102 10.00 -3.39 -22.60
CA VAL A 102 11.11 -2.63 -23.18
C VAL A 102 11.67 -3.33 -24.43
N VAL A 103 11.84 -4.65 -24.39
CA VAL A 103 12.32 -5.43 -25.54
C VAL A 103 11.36 -5.31 -26.72
N VAL A 104 10.06 -5.50 -26.49
CA VAL A 104 9.05 -5.39 -27.55
C VAL A 104 9.00 -3.96 -28.10
N TYR A 105 9.09 -2.95 -27.23
CA TYR A 105 9.11 -1.55 -27.65
C TYR A 105 10.30 -1.24 -28.58
N ILE A 106 11.50 -1.69 -28.21
CA ILE A 106 12.70 -1.54 -29.05
C ILE A 106 12.54 -2.29 -30.38
N ALA A 107 12.04 -3.53 -30.35
CA ALA A 107 11.82 -4.31 -31.56
C ALA A 107 10.87 -3.61 -32.55
N VAL A 108 9.81 -2.99 -32.04
CA VAL A 108 8.88 -2.18 -32.84
C VAL A 108 9.57 -0.92 -33.38
N LEU A 109 10.35 -0.20 -32.58
CA LEU A 109 11.11 0.96 -33.06
C LEU A 109 12.12 0.59 -34.17
N SER A 110 12.77 -0.57 -34.05
CA SER A 110 13.67 -1.09 -35.07
C SER A 110 12.94 -1.45 -36.37
N MET A 111 11.70 -1.94 -36.28
CA MET A 111 10.86 -2.26 -37.45
C MET A 111 10.47 -0.99 -38.24
N PHE A 112 10.32 0.14 -37.56
CA PHE A 112 9.99 1.42 -38.21
C PHE A 112 11.18 2.13 -38.88
N GLU A 113 12.32 1.44 -39.05
CA GLU A 113 13.58 2.00 -39.58
C GLU A 113 13.98 3.34 -38.93
N PHE A 114 13.71 3.52 -37.63
CA PHE A 114 14.08 4.75 -36.91
C PHE A 114 15.60 5.05 -36.91
N TRP A 115 16.42 4.07 -37.30
CA TRP A 115 17.88 4.13 -37.37
C TRP A 115 18.46 4.50 -38.75
N ALA A 116 17.61 4.78 -39.75
CA ALA A 116 17.99 5.29 -41.07
C ALA A 116 17.54 6.77 -41.22
#